data_AF-A0A4Q3TA90-F1
#
_entry.id   AF-A0A4Q3TA90-F1
#
_cell.length_a   1.000
_cell.length_b   1.000
_cell.length_c   1.000
_cell.angle_alpha   90.00
_cell.angle_beta   90.00
_cell.angle_gamma   90.00
#
_symmetry.space_group_name_H-M   'P 1'
#
loop_
_entity.id
_entity.type
_entity.pdbx_description
1 polymer ?
#
loop_
_entity_poly.entity_id
_entity_poly.type
_entity_poly.pdbx_seq_one_letter_code
_entity_poly.pdbx_strand_id
1 'polypeptide(L)'
;MNLLAERINDSLPQTQCTRCGYPDCAAYAQAISAGEADINQCPPGGEEGINRLAAITGRPARPLNPDNGSEGPRHLAVIDEAWCIGCTLCLDACPTDAILGSNKRMHTVIEPYCTGCER
;
A
#
# COMPACT_ATOMS: atom_id res chain seq x y z
N MET A 1 11.69 16.30 -2.27
CA MET A 1 11.81 15.15 -1.35
C MET A 1 13.28 14.85 -1.15
N ASN A 2 13.67 14.33 0.01
CA ASN A 2 15.04 13.88 0.26
C ASN A 2 15.20 12.44 -0.25
N LEU A 3 16.36 12.07 -0.79
CA LEU A 3 16.65 10.75 -1.36
C LEU A 3 16.30 9.60 -0.39
N LEU A 4 16.46 9.82 0.92
CA LEU A 4 16.08 8.83 1.92
C LEU A 4 14.56 8.58 1.95
N ALA A 5 13.74 9.64 1.85
CA ALA A 5 12.28 9.51 1.83
C ALA A 5 11.80 8.73 0.60
N GLU A 6 12.42 8.96 -0.56
CA GLU A 6 12.12 8.23 -1.80
C GLU A 6 12.43 6.74 -1.65
N ARG A 7 13.63 6.40 -1.15
CA ARG A 7 14.01 4.99 -0.88
C ARG A 7 13.10 4.30 0.12
N ILE A 8 12.66 5.03 1.14
CA ILE A 8 11.69 4.52 2.11
C ILE A 8 10.35 4.27 1.42
N ASN A 9 9.84 5.25 0.67
CA ASN A 9 8.57 5.14 -0.03
C ASN A 9 8.56 3.92 -0.97
N ASP A 10 9.61 3.73 -1.76
CA ASP A 10 9.73 2.60 -2.69
C ASP A 10 9.74 1.23 -1.98
N SER A 11 10.11 1.20 -0.71
CA SER A 11 10.11 -0.02 0.10
C SER A 11 8.76 -0.34 0.76
N LEU A 12 7.86 0.65 0.83
CA LEU A 12 6.53 0.50 1.43
C LEU A 12 5.60 -0.32 0.50
N PRO A 13 4.54 -0.94 1.04
CA PRO A 13 3.66 -1.81 0.27
C PRO A 13 2.71 -1.08 -0.70
N GLN A 14 2.72 0.27 -0.71
CA GLN A 14 1.91 1.10 -1.61
C GLN A 14 0.39 0.81 -1.58
N THR A 15 -0.13 0.39 -0.42
CA THR A 15 -1.57 0.10 -0.25
C THR A 15 -2.43 1.35 -0.08
N GLN A 16 -1.82 2.49 0.25
CA GLN A 16 -2.51 3.77 0.49
C GLN A 16 -3.66 3.67 1.53
N CYS A 17 -3.54 2.75 2.49
CA CYS A 17 -4.59 2.37 3.45
C CYS A 17 -4.75 3.31 4.66
N THR A 18 -3.83 4.27 4.85
CA THR A 18 -3.80 5.25 5.96
C THR A 18 -3.81 4.70 7.40
N ARG A 19 -3.71 3.38 7.59
CA ARG A 19 -3.68 2.73 8.92
C ARG A 19 -2.54 3.19 9.83
N CYS A 20 -1.46 3.73 9.26
CA CYS A 20 -0.35 4.32 9.99
C CYS A 20 -0.61 5.75 10.51
N GLY A 21 -1.79 6.33 10.22
CA GLY A 21 -2.15 7.71 10.57
C GLY A 21 -1.72 8.78 9.57
N TYR A 22 -1.04 8.38 8.48
CA TYR A 22 -0.61 9.28 7.41
C TYR A 22 -1.53 9.19 6.18
N PRO A 23 -1.69 10.27 5.39
CA PRO A 23 -2.62 10.31 4.26
C PRO A 23 -2.23 9.36 3.11
N ASP A 24 -0.95 9.03 2.98
CA ASP A 24 -0.43 8.10 1.97
C ASP A 24 0.95 7.55 2.39
N CYS A 25 1.48 6.58 1.61
CA CYS A 25 2.79 6.00 1.85
C CYS A 25 3.92 7.05 1.74
N ALA A 26 3.81 8.05 0.86
CA ALA A 26 4.85 9.05 0.66
C ALA A 26 4.97 10.01 1.87
N ALA A 27 3.85 10.42 2.46
CA ALA A 27 3.79 11.22 3.67
C ALA A 27 4.36 10.46 4.87
N TYR A 28 4.04 9.17 5.00
CA TYR A 28 4.65 8.32 6.02
C TYR A 28 6.17 8.21 5.82
N ALA A 29 6.62 7.97 4.57
CA ALA A 29 8.04 7.89 4.24
C ALA A 29 8.80 9.19 4.56
N GLN A 30 8.19 10.34 4.26
CA GLN A 30 8.73 11.64 4.58
C GLN A 30 8.86 11.84 6.10
N ALA A 31 7.84 11.46 6.88
CA ALA A 31 7.87 11.55 8.34
C ALA A 31 8.93 10.62 8.96
N ILE A 32 9.12 9.40 8.44
CA ILE A 32 10.24 8.54 8.85
C ILE A 32 11.57 9.22 8.56
N SER A 33 11.75 9.76 7.36
CA SER A 33 13.00 10.41 6.94
C SER A 33 13.34 11.64 7.79
N ALA A 34 12.32 12.36 8.27
CA ALA A 34 12.45 13.52 9.16
C ALA A 34 12.67 13.13 10.64
N GLY A 35 12.47 11.85 10.99
CA GLY A 35 12.53 11.39 12.39
C GLY A 35 11.27 11.68 13.19
N GLU A 36 10.18 12.07 12.53
CA GLU A 36 8.88 12.38 13.13
C GLU A 36 8.02 11.12 13.33
N ALA A 37 8.32 10.05 12.60
CA ALA A 37 7.65 8.76 12.70
C ALA A 37 8.62 7.60 12.96
N ASP A 38 8.13 6.59 13.67
CA ASP A 38 8.81 5.30 13.80
C ASP A 38 8.58 4.41 12.56
N ILE A 39 9.46 3.42 12.36
CA ILE A 39 9.45 2.50 11.20
C ILE A 39 8.47 1.33 11.33
N ASN A 40 7.86 1.16 12.50
CA ASN A 40 6.98 0.03 12.85
C ASN A 40 5.48 0.38 12.79
N GLN A 41 5.09 1.36 11.98
CA GLN A 41 3.73 1.91 11.99
C GLN A 41 2.85 1.36 10.86
N CYS A 42 3.38 0.54 9.93
CA CYS A 42 2.68 0.07 8.73
C CYS A 42 2.24 -1.41 8.84
N PRO A 43 0.97 -1.71 9.18
CA PRO A 43 0.50 -3.09 9.29
C PRO A 43 0.58 -3.90 8.00
N PRO A 44 0.24 -3.37 6.80
CA PRO A 44 0.40 -4.12 5.56
C PRO A 44 1.87 -4.41 5.19
N GLY A 45 2.81 -3.65 5.76
CA GLY A 45 4.23 -3.90 5.61
C GLY A 45 4.72 -5.04 6.49
N GLY A 46 4.05 -5.29 7.62
CA GLY A 46 4.36 -6.40 8.52
C GLY A 46 5.78 -6.37 9.08
N GLU A 47 6.21 -7.49 9.65
CA GLU A 47 7.58 -7.64 10.16
C GLU A 47 8.64 -7.46 9.06
N GLU A 48 8.38 -8.00 7.86
CA GLU A 48 9.32 -7.93 6.74
C GLU A 48 9.56 -6.48 6.28
N GLY A 49 8.50 -5.67 6.20
CA GLY A 49 8.58 -4.26 5.88
C GLY A 49 9.37 -3.48 6.93
N ILE A 50 9.19 -3.79 8.22
CA ILE A 50 9.95 -3.16 9.31
C ILE A 50 11.43 -3.49 9.17
N ASN A 51 11.78 -4.74 8.88
CA ASN A 51 13.17 -5.15 8.68
C ASN A 51 13.81 -4.45 7.48
N ARG A 52 13.08 -4.28 6.37
CA ARG A 52 13.54 -3.49 5.22
C ARG A 52 13.75 -2.02 5.57
N LEU A 53 12.81 -1.40 6.29
CA LEU A 53 12.92 -0.01 6.73
C LEU A 53 14.06 0.19 7.72
N ALA A 54 14.30 -0.76 8.63
CA ALA A 54 15.43 -0.77 9.55
C ALA A 54 16.76 -0.75 8.79
N ALA A 55 16.89 -1.58 7.75
CA ALA A 55 18.09 -1.62 6.90
C ALA A 55 18.31 -0.31 6.12
N ILE A 56 17.23 0.33 5.64
CA ILE A 56 17.32 1.60 4.89
C ILE A 56 17.66 2.78 5.81
N THR A 57 17.06 2.82 7.00
CA THR A 57 17.15 3.96 7.93
C THR A 57 18.27 3.83 8.96
N GLY A 58 18.86 2.64 9.11
CA GLY A 58 19.85 2.33 10.15
C GLY A 58 19.26 2.25 11.56
N ARG A 59 17.94 2.17 11.71
CA ARG A 59 17.24 2.11 13.00
C ARG A 59 17.03 0.66 13.44
N PRO A 60 16.96 0.37 14.74
CA PRO A 60 16.66 -0.98 15.23
C PRO A 60 15.23 -1.38 14.86
N ALA A 61 15.06 -2.61 14.38
CA ALA A 61 13.73 -3.20 14.15
C ALA A 61 12.98 -3.34 15.48
N ARG A 62 11.67 -3.05 15.43
CA ARG A 62 10.75 -3.13 16.57
C ARG A 62 9.51 -3.92 16.14
N PRO A 63 8.79 -4.58 17.06
CA PRO A 63 7.51 -5.20 16.74
C PRO A 63 6.54 -4.15 16.17
N LEU A 64 5.66 -4.59 15.27
CA LEU A 64 4.61 -3.75 14.67
C LEU A 64 3.79 -3.04 15.76
N ASN A 65 3.50 -1.75 15.54
CA ASN A 65 2.67 -0.98 16.47
C ASN A 65 1.24 -1.56 16.51
N PRO A 66 0.78 -2.12 17.64
CA PRO A 66 -0.55 -2.71 17.75
C PRO A 66 -1.67 -1.66 17.59
N ASP A 67 -1.40 -0.39 17.84
CA ASP A 67 -2.41 0.68 17.72
C ASP A 67 -2.85 0.91 16.27
N ASN A 68 -2.00 0.57 15.29
CA ASN A 68 -2.32 0.66 13.87
C ASN A 68 -2.94 -0.64 13.32
N GLY A 69 -3.10 -1.64 14.20
CA GLY A 69 -3.66 -2.95 13.95
C GLY A 69 -2.64 -4.01 13.55
N SER A 70 -3.12 -5.21 13.18
CA SER A 70 -2.28 -6.37 12.90
C SER A 70 -1.87 -6.48 11.44
N GLU A 71 -0.76 -7.21 11.23
CA GLU A 71 -0.41 -7.78 9.93
C GLU A 71 -1.51 -8.77 9.49
N GLY A 72 -1.79 -8.79 8.19
CA GLY A 72 -2.82 -9.64 7.60
C GLY A 72 -2.55 -9.87 6.11
N PRO A 73 -3.22 -10.85 5.50
CA PRO A 73 -3.04 -11.14 4.08
C PRO A 73 -3.46 -9.94 3.23
N ARG A 74 -2.74 -9.71 2.13
CA ARG A 74 -3.18 -8.75 1.12
C ARG A 74 -4.43 -9.29 0.44
N HIS A 75 -5.48 -8.46 0.36
CA HIS A 75 -6.69 -8.81 -0.36
C HIS A 75 -6.52 -8.43 -1.82
N LEU A 76 -6.69 -9.41 -2.71
CA LEU A 76 -6.68 -9.16 -4.15
C LEU A 76 -8.10 -8.76 -4.59
N ALA A 77 -8.21 -7.66 -5.33
CA ALA A 77 -9.48 -7.29 -5.96
C ALA A 77 -9.87 -8.37 -6.97
N VAL A 78 -11.14 -8.75 -7.00
CA VAL A 78 -11.68 -9.73 -7.95
C VAL A 78 -12.85 -9.10 -8.69
N ILE A 79 -12.84 -9.24 -10.02
CA ILE A 79 -13.97 -8.89 -10.86
C ILE A 79 -14.67 -10.19 -11.23
N ASP A 80 -15.93 -10.32 -10.80
CA ASP A 80 -16.78 -11.42 -11.27
C ASP A 80 -17.16 -11.16 -12.73
N GLU A 81 -16.57 -11.95 -13.63
CA GLU A 81 -16.76 -11.84 -15.08
C GLU A 81 -18.21 -12.05 -15.50
N ALA A 82 -18.98 -12.86 -14.76
CA ALA A 82 -20.39 -13.09 -15.06
C ALA A 82 -21.29 -11.90 -14.69
N TRP A 83 -20.84 -11.05 -13.76
CA TRP A 83 -21.56 -9.87 -13.28
C TRP A 83 -21.02 -8.54 -13.83
N CYS A 84 -19.85 -8.55 -14.46
CA CYS A 84 -19.26 -7.34 -15.02
C CYS A 84 -20.09 -6.78 -16.18
N ILE A 85 -20.73 -5.63 -15.96
CA ILE A 85 -21.51 -4.93 -17.00
C ILE A 85 -20.70 -3.88 -17.78
N GLY A 86 -19.40 -3.74 -17.49
CA GLY A 86 -18.56 -2.75 -18.15
C GLY A 86 -18.84 -1.29 -17.75
N CYS A 87 -19.22 -1.04 -16.49
CA CYS A 87 -19.62 0.27 -15.96
C CYS A 87 -18.46 1.24 -15.65
N THR A 88 -17.21 0.77 -15.72
CA THR A 88 -15.95 1.52 -15.45
C THR A 88 -15.76 2.05 -14.01
N LEU A 89 -16.71 1.89 -13.09
CA LEU A 89 -16.55 2.31 -11.69
C LEU A 89 -15.34 1.66 -10.99
N CYS A 90 -14.99 0.43 -11.39
CA CYS A 90 -13.80 -0.23 -10.88
C CYS A 90 -12.50 0.48 -11.29
N LEU A 91 -12.44 1.08 -12.48
CA LEU A 91 -11.27 1.84 -12.94
C LEU A 91 -11.07 3.09 -12.10
N ASP A 92 -12.16 3.81 -11.80
CA ASP A 92 -12.12 5.03 -10.97
C ASP A 92 -11.73 4.73 -9.52
N ALA A 93 -12.13 3.56 -9.01
CA ALA A 93 -11.82 3.14 -7.64
C ALA A 93 -10.36 2.69 -7.47
N CYS A 94 -9.73 2.15 -8.53
CA CYS A 94 -8.40 1.58 -8.44
C CYS A 94 -7.30 2.66 -8.39
N PRO A 95 -6.58 2.83 -7.27
CA PRO A 95 -5.58 3.90 -7.13
C PRO A 95 -4.27 3.62 -7.89
N THR A 96 -4.04 2.39 -8.34
CA THR A 96 -2.80 1.95 -9.01
C THR A 96 -3.01 1.53 -10.45
N ASP A 97 -4.20 1.75 -11.01
CA ASP A 97 -4.56 1.37 -12.38
C ASP A 97 -4.33 -0.13 -12.69
N ALA A 98 -4.58 -0.98 -11.69
CA ALA A 98 -4.40 -2.42 -11.78
C ALA A 98 -5.52 -3.14 -12.54
N ILE A 99 -6.51 -2.41 -13.07
CA ILE A 99 -7.69 -2.99 -13.70
C ILE A 99 -7.69 -2.65 -15.18
N LEU A 100 -7.74 -3.68 -16.02
CA LEU A 100 -7.80 -3.54 -17.47
C LEU A 100 -9.23 -3.70 -17.97
N GLY A 101 -9.67 -2.81 -18.85
CA GLY A 101 -10.92 -2.95 -19.58
C GLY A 101 -11.35 -1.65 -20.26
N SER A 102 -12.60 -1.60 -20.71
CA SER A 102 -13.18 -0.45 -21.40
C SER A 102 -14.68 -0.37 -21.15
N ASN A 103 -15.27 0.79 -21.39
CA ASN A 103 -16.71 0.98 -21.32
C ASN A 103 -17.46 -0.09 -22.13
N LYS A 104 -18.48 -0.71 -21.51
CA LYS A 104 -19.30 -1.81 -22.08
C LYS A 104 -18.50 -3.06 -22.46
N ARG A 105 -17.29 -3.23 -21.92
CA ARG A 105 -16.50 -4.46 -22.02
C ARG A 105 -16.22 -5.01 -20.63
N MET A 106 -15.94 -6.30 -20.58
CA MET A 106 -15.50 -6.97 -19.37
C MET A 106 -14.18 -6.37 -18.88
N HIS A 107 -14.05 -6.24 -17.56
CA HIS A 107 -12.84 -5.79 -16.91
C HIS A 107 -12.18 -6.98 -16.21
N THR A 108 -10.87 -6.90 -16.01
CA THR A 108 -10.11 -7.90 -15.25
C THR A 108 -9.02 -7.23 -14.43
N VAL A 109 -8.60 -7.87 -13.35
CA VAL A 109 -7.53 -7.36 -12.48
C VAL A 109 -6.20 -7.95 -12.94
N ILE A 110 -5.22 -7.08 -13.16
CA ILE A 110 -3.83 -7.47 -13.38
C ILE A 110 -3.19 -7.67 -11.99
N GLU A 111 -3.24 -8.90 -11.49
CA GLU A 111 -2.85 -9.24 -10.11
C GLU A 111 -1.50 -8.64 -9.66
N PRO A 112 -0.43 -8.65 -10.48
CA PRO A 112 0.86 -8.06 -10.10
C PRO A 112 0.84 -6.56 -9.74
N TYR A 113 -0.15 -5.80 -10.22
CA TYR A 113 -0.27 -4.36 -9.97
C TYR A 113 -1.30 -4.02 -8.89
N CYS A 114 -2.07 -5.01 -8.41
CA CYS A 114 -3.01 -4.81 -7.33
C CYS A 114 -2.26 -4.75 -6.00
N THR A 115 -2.32 -3.61 -5.31
CA THR A 115 -1.67 -3.43 -4.01
C THR A 115 -2.51 -3.92 -2.84
N GLY A 116 -3.76 -4.32 -3.09
CA GLY A 116 -4.73 -4.67 -2.04
C GLY A 116 -5.14 -3.45 -1.20
N CYS A 117 -5.34 -2.31 -1.85
CA CYS A 117 -5.95 -1.15 -1.25
C CYS A 117 -7.39 -1.46 -0.81
N GLU A 118 -7.83 -0.85 0.28
CA GLU A 118 -9.16 -1.05 0.86
C GLU A 118 -10.15 0.03 0.36
N ARG A 119 -10.17 0.28 -0.96
CA ARG A 119 -11.01 1.30 -1.62
C ARG A 119 -12.05 0.72 -2.56
#